data_AF-A0A957CQM7-F1
#
_entry.id   AF-A0A957CQM7-F1
#
_cell.length_a   1.000
_cell.length_b   1.000
_cell.length_c   1.000
_cell.angle_alpha   90.00
_cell.angle_beta   90.00
_cell.angle_gamma   90.00
#
_symmetry.space_group_name_H-M   'P 1'
#
loop_
_entity.id
_entity.type
_entity.pdbx_description
1 polymer ?
#
loop_
_entity_poly.entity_id
_entity_poly.type
_entity_poly.pdbx_seq_one_letter_code
_entity_poly.pdbx_strand_id
1 'polypeptide(L)'
;MKRLWLILAGIGSATVVALLTIFSPTSKAAPAAATYYVCDCQPGADGDCTAGSDNNSGTTPAAPWQTYEKARTFYNSSITAGDEIRFCQGGAHDMGSQVDNIWSTVNCTAGQPCIIADYTPSWASGDEGRPILQRTNDGHGFTISDSGHIFQNLDLRCTGCVGGSGWAFFFVENGDDILVENVSMDSFTIGVHLRGCVATWCTNDRVTIRNSQFTNNSSQG
;
A
#
# COMPACT_ATOMS: atom_id res chain seq x y z
N MET A 1 -35.64 -19.25 -11.02
CA MET A 1 -35.97 -19.08 -12.45
C MET A 1 -37.47 -18.88 -12.58
N LYS A 2 -37.95 -17.63 -12.72
CA LYS A 2 -39.38 -17.34 -12.93
C LYS A 2 -39.60 -17.12 -14.43
N ARG A 3 -40.44 -17.96 -15.05
CA ARG A 3 -40.83 -17.85 -16.47
C ARG A 3 -42.01 -16.89 -16.58
N LEU A 4 -41.89 -15.88 -17.43
CA LEU A 4 -42.95 -14.94 -17.76
C LEU A 4 -43.62 -15.40 -19.07
N TRP A 5 -44.93 -15.61 -19.05
CA TRP A 5 -45.73 -15.95 -20.23
C TRP A 5 -46.35 -14.67 -20.80
N LEU A 6 -46.27 -14.50 -22.13
CA LEU A 6 -46.90 -13.40 -22.86
C LEU A 6 -48.08 -13.94 -23.67
N ILE A 7 -49.29 -13.43 -23.43
CA ILE A 7 -50.49 -13.71 -24.25
C ILE A 7 -50.73 -12.48 -25.13
N LEU A 8 -50.66 -12.63 -26.46
CA LEU A 8 -51.11 -11.61 -27.41
C LEU A 8 -52.55 -11.93 -27.86
N ALA A 9 -53.47 -11.01 -27.61
CA ALA A 9 -54.77 -10.95 -28.29
C ALA A 9 -54.72 -9.80 -29.30
N GLY A 10 -54.98 -10.10 -30.57
CA GLY A 10 -54.95 -9.12 -31.66
C GLY A 10 -56.34 -8.68 -32.08
N ILE A 11 -56.54 -7.37 -32.23
CA ILE A 11 -57.45 -6.75 -33.21
C ILE A 11 -56.94 -5.31 -33.47
N GLY A 12 -56.79 -4.93 -34.75
CA GLY A 12 -56.63 -3.54 -35.19
C GLY A 12 -55.20 -3.09 -35.47
N SER A 13 -54.95 -2.70 -36.73
CA SER A 13 -53.69 -2.15 -37.24
C SER A 13 -53.32 -0.84 -36.53
N ALA A 14 -52.68 -0.95 -35.37
CA ALA A 14 -51.80 0.06 -34.82
C ALA A 14 -50.51 -0.65 -34.45
N THR A 15 -49.42 -0.29 -35.11
CA THR A 15 -48.10 -0.83 -34.81
C THR A 15 -47.68 -0.31 -33.43
N VAL A 16 -48.03 -1.05 -32.39
CA VAL A 16 -47.58 -0.79 -31.02
C VAL A 16 -46.11 -1.19 -30.95
N VAL A 17 -45.23 -0.20 -31.10
CA VAL A 17 -43.81 -0.36 -30.79
C VAL A 17 -43.70 -0.48 -29.27
N ALA A 18 -43.72 -1.70 -28.77
CA ALA A 18 -43.40 -1.99 -27.37
C ALA A 18 -41.92 -1.66 -27.15
N LEU A 19 -41.63 -0.48 -26.60
CA LEU A 19 -40.30 -0.08 -26.21
C LEU A 19 -39.88 -0.92 -25.00
N LEU A 20 -39.17 -2.02 -25.25
CA LEU A 20 -38.61 -2.86 -24.21
C LEU A 20 -37.45 -2.10 -23.56
N THR A 21 -37.72 -1.36 -22.48
CA THR A 21 -36.67 -0.78 -21.65
C THR A 21 -35.94 -1.93 -20.96
N ILE A 22 -34.81 -2.34 -21.53
CA ILE A 22 -33.87 -3.24 -20.88
C ILE A 22 -33.32 -2.46 -19.68
N PHE A 23 -33.80 -2.76 -18.48
CA PHE A 23 -33.14 -2.33 -17.25
C PHE A 23 -31.79 -3.03 -17.21
N SER A 24 -30.74 -2.31 -17.64
CA SER A 24 -29.37 -2.73 -17.39
C SER A 24 -29.22 -3.00 -15.89
N PRO A 25 -28.70 -4.17 -15.48
CA PRO A 25 -28.40 -4.40 -14.08
C PRO A 25 -27.49 -3.27 -13.64
N THR A 26 -27.91 -2.56 -12.59
CA THR A 26 -27.13 -1.51 -11.95
C THR A 26 -25.75 -2.07 -11.67
N SER A 27 -24.75 -1.59 -12.41
CA SER A 27 -23.35 -1.89 -12.13
C SER A 27 -23.12 -1.55 -10.68
N LYS A 28 -22.88 -2.57 -9.85
CA LYS A 28 -22.48 -2.36 -8.46
C LYS A 28 -21.26 -1.44 -8.51
N ALA A 29 -21.41 -0.22 -8.00
CA ALA A 29 -20.30 0.72 -7.95
C ALA A 29 -19.13 0.00 -7.27
N ALA A 30 -17.95 0.09 -7.88
CA ALA A 30 -16.74 -0.39 -7.22
C ALA A 30 -16.69 0.25 -5.82
N PRO A 31 -16.33 -0.51 -4.78
CA PRO A 31 -16.12 0.08 -3.46
C PRO A 31 -15.17 1.28 -3.60
N ALA A 32 -15.51 2.38 -2.95
CA ALA A 32 -14.66 3.56 -2.96
C ALA A 32 -13.35 3.24 -2.23
N ALA A 33 -12.23 3.68 -2.80
CA ALA A 33 -10.92 3.61 -2.16
C ALA A 33 -10.96 4.21 -0.75
N ALA A 34 -10.39 3.50 0.21
CA ALA A 34 -10.31 3.88 1.61
C ALA A 34 -8.87 4.22 1.99
N THR A 35 -8.72 5.20 2.91
CA THR A 35 -7.44 5.56 3.49
C THR A 35 -7.41 5.13 4.96
N TYR A 36 -6.33 4.45 5.36
CA TYR A 36 -6.07 4.04 6.72
C TYR A 36 -4.83 4.76 7.27
N TYR A 37 -4.85 5.08 8.55
CA TYR A 37 -3.87 5.94 9.20
C TYR A 37 -3.16 5.20 10.32
N VAL A 38 -1.87 5.43 10.47
CA VAL A 38 -0.98 4.78 11.43
C VAL A 38 -0.07 5.83 12.07
N CYS A 39 0.03 5.83 13.39
CA CYS A 39 0.93 6.75 14.08
C CYS A 39 1.51 6.10 15.33
N ASP A 40 2.83 6.05 15.42
CA ASP A 40 3.56 5.58 16.59
C ASP A 40 4.69 6.55 16.89
N CYS A 41 5.06 6.63 18.17
CA CYS A 41 6.07 7.55 18.66
C CYS A 41 7.26 6.77 19.22
N GLN A 42 7.80 5.86 18.42
CA GLN A 42 9.00 5.10 18.75
C GLN A 42 10.22 6.02 18.82
N PRO A 43 11.38 5.54 19.31
CA PRO A 43 12.60 6.34 19.33
C PRO A 43 12.94 6.95 17.97
N GLY A 44 13.18 8.27 17.96
CA GLY A 44 13.44 9.04 16.76
C GLY A 44 12.24 9.82 16.21
N ALA A 45 11.04 9.61 16.76
CA ALA A 45 9.86 10.43 16.47
C ALA A 45 10.08 11.90 16.92
N ASP A 46 9.24 12.77 16.36
CA ASP A 46 9.14 14.17 16.74
C ASP A 46 8.74 14.34 18.22
N GLY A 47 9.14 15.45 18.83
CA GLY A 47 8.85 15.75 20.24
C GLY A 47 7.36 15.91 20.54
N ASP A 48 6.58 16.37 19.56
CA ASP A 48 5.13 16.57 19.68
C ASP A 48 4.30 15.37 19.20
N CYS A 49 4.98 14.26 18.85
CA CYS A 49 4.33 13.06 18.35
C CYS A 49 3.28 12.52 19.32
N THR A 50 2.06 12.28 18.81
CA THR A 50 0.99 11.60 19.54
C THR A 50 0.66 10.26 18.89
N ALA A 51 0.89 9.18 19.64
CA ALA A 51 0.66 7.82 19.17
C ALA A 51 -0.84 7.49 19.02
N GLY A 52 -1.14 6.63 18.05
CA GLY A 52 -2.47 6.06 17.85
C GLY A 52 -2.80 4.93 18.82
N SER A 53 -3.79 4.12 18.44
CA SER A 53 -4.12 2.88 19.14
C SER A 53 -4.62 1.84 18.16
N ASP A 54 -4.15 0.59 18.27
CA ASP A 54 -4.62 -0.52 17.44
C ASP A 54 -6.09 -0.94 17.72
N ASN A 55 -6.69 -0.37 18.76
CA ASN A 55 -8.13 -0.45 19.03
C ASN A 55 -8.95 0.52 18.19
N ASN A 56 -8.33 1.52 17.56
CA ASN A 56 -9.02 2.44 16.67
C ASN A 56 -9.40 1.75 15.35
N SER A 57 -10.37 2.33 14.63
CA SER A 57 -10.69 1.86 13.28
C SER A 57 -9.57 2.11 12.28
N GLY A 58 -8.70 3.09 12.54
CA GLY A 58 -7.65 3.52 11.62
C GLY A 58 -8.18 4.30 10.41
N THR A 59 -9.49 4.58 10.32
CA THR A 59 -10.12 5.19 9.15
C THR A 59 -10.16 6.71 9.18
N THR A 60 -9.58 7.34 10.21
CA THR A 60 -9.46 8.80 10.31
C THR A 60 -8.09 9.18 10.87
N PRO A 61 -7.52 10.32 10.47
CA PRO A 61 -6.21 10.77 10.97
C PRO A 61 -6.20 11.09 12.47
N ALA A 62 -7.36 11.36 13.07
CA ALA A 62 -7.52 11.62 14.51
C ALA A 62 -7.65 10.34 15.35
N ALA A 63 -7.91 9.20 14.72
CA ALA A 63 -7.97 7.89 15.36
C ALA A 63 -7.17 6.86 14.55
N PRO A 64 -5.84 7.06 14.40
CA PRO A 64 -5.00 6.14 13.65
C PRO A 64 -4.76 4.85 14.45
N TRP A 65 -4.41 3.78 13.75
CA TRP A 65 -3.73 2.64 14.37
C TRP A 65 -2.41 3.09 14.99
N GLN A 66 -1.87 2.29 15.89
CA GLN A 66 -0.56 2.56 16.45
C GLN A 66 0.51 1.85 15.64
N THR A 67 0.44 0.52 15.54
CA THR A 67 1.62 -0.27 15.18
C THR A 67 1.76 -0.45 13.67
N TYR A 68 3.01 -0.54 13.22
CA TYR A 68 3.35 -0.97 11.86
C TYR A 68 2.75 -2.34 11.54
N GLU A 69 2.82 -3.26 12.49
CA GLU A 69 2.36 -4.65 12.31
C GLU A 69 0.85 -4.74 12.10
N LYS A 70 0.06 -3.88 12.77
CA LYS A 70 -1.37 -3.75 12.51
C LYS A 70 -1.65 -3.35 11.06
N ALA A 71 -0.93 -2.35 10.58
CA ALA A 71 -1.06 -1.84 9.23
C ALA A 71 -0.67 -2.90 8.18
N ARG A 72 0.47 -3.56 8.38
CA ARG A 72 0.96 -4.63 7.50
C ARG A 72 0.01 -5.84 7.46
N THR A 73 -0.48 -6.27 8.62
CA THR A 73 -1.44 -7.39 8.69
C THR A 73 -2.71 -7.04 7.91
N PHE A 74 -3.25 -5.85 8.13
CA PHE A 74 -4.42 -5.37 7.39
C PHE A 74 -4.16 -5.26 5.89
N TYR A 75 -2.99 -4.72 5.50
CA TYR A 75 -2.57 -4.62 4.09
C TYR A 75 -2.67 -5.98 3.40
N ASN A 76 -2.04 -7.00 3.97
CA ASN A 76 -2.00 -8.33 3.38
C ASN A 76 -3.35 -9.06 3.39
N SER A 77 -4.26 -8.76 4.33
CA SER A 77 -5.51 -9.51 4.49
C SER A 77 -6.76 -8.83 3.96
N SER A 78 -6.74 -7.51 3.78
CA SER A 78 -7.98 -6.72 3.70
C SER A 78 -7.94 -5.53 2.77
N ILE A 79 -6.77 -5.14 2.27
CA ILE A 79 -6.68 -4.02 1.34
C ILE A 79 -7.29 -4.37 -0.02
N THR A 80 -7.96 -3.38 -0.62
CA THR A 80 -8.56 -3.48 -1.95
C THR A 80 -7.91 -2.48 -2.92
N ALA A 81 -8.17 -2.66 -4.21
CA ALA A 81 -7.56 -1.83 -5.25
C ALA A 81 -7.86 -0.33 -5.01
N GLY A 82 -6.80 0.50 -4.99
CA GLY A 82 -6.90 1.94 -4.78
C GLY A 82 -6.85 2.39 -3.31
N ASP A 83 -6.88 1.48 -2.34
CA ASP A 83 -6.78 1.82 -0.92
C ASP A 83 -5.37 2.31 -0.55
N GLU A 84 -5.28 2.97 0.60
CA GLU A 84 -4.06 3.61 1.07
C GLU A 84 -3.76 3.31 2.55
N ILE A 85 -2.50 3.11 2.88
CA ILE A 85 -1.97 3.14 4.25
C ILE A 85 -1.08 4.38 4.39
N ARG A 86 -1.37 5.21 5.39
CA ARG A 86 -0.65 6.47 5.64
C ARG A 86 -0.05 6.50 7.04
N PHE A 87 1.25 6.72 7.11
CA PHE A 87 2.01 6.88 8.35
C PHE A 87 2.12 8.37 8.73
N CYS A 88 2.05 8.72 10.01
CA CYS A 88 2.06 10.12 10.42
C CYS A 88 3.43 10.77 10.20
N GLN A 89 3.46 11.94 9.58
CA GLN A 89 4.64 12.80 9.58
C GLN A 89 5.10 13.05 11.02
N GLY A 90 6.41 13.03 11.26
CA GLY A 90 7.00 13.10 12.60
C GLY A 90 6.89 11.81 13.41
N GLY A 91 6.17 10.79 12.93
CA GLY A 91 6.10 9.48 13.55
C GLY A 91 7.37 8.65 13.38
N ALA A 92 7.56 7.69 14.29
CA ALA A 92 8.56 6.64 14.13
C ALA A 92 7.95 5.29 14.48
N HIS A 93 8.22 4.30 13.64
CA HIS A 93 7.56 3.00 13.68
C HIS A 93 8.59 1.88 13.68
N ASP A 94 8.47 0.95 14.62
CA ASP A 94 9.22 -0.31 14.59
C ASP A 94 8.57 -1.24 13.57
N MET A 95 9.33 -1.62 12.55
CA MET A 95 8.87 -2.55 11.51
C MET A 95 8.84 -4.01 12.01
N GLY A 96 9.22 -4.25 13.26
CA GLY A 96 9.19 -5.53 13.94
C GLY A 96 10.33 -6.47 13.56
N SER A 97 10.32 -7.66 14.15
CA SER A 97 11.39 -8.64 14.00
C SER A 97 11.19 -9.64 12.84
N GLN A 98 10.09 -9.55 12.10
CA GLN A 98 9.79 -10.46 11.00
C GLN A 98 10.72 -10.19 9.81
N VAL A 99 11.47 -11.21 9.39
CA VAL A 99 12.49 -11.09 8.34
C VAL A 99 11.90 -10.82 6.95
N ASP A 100 10.77 -11.46 6.62
CA ASP A 100 10.23 -11.44 5.26
C ASP A 100 9.36 -10.20 4.96
N ASN A 101 9.12 -9.32 5.95
CA ASN A 101 8.26 -8.13 5.93
C ASN A 101 7.40 -7.87 4.68
N ILE A 102 6.47 -8.80 4.41
CA ILE A 102 5.68 -8.83 3.17
C ILE A 102 4.63 -7.72 3.20
N TRP A 103 4.59 -6.95 2.11
CA TRP A 103 3.56 -5.96 1.75
C TRP A 103 3.07 -6.27 0.35
N SER A 104 2.36 -7.38 0.22
CA SER A 104 1.93 -7.93 -1.06
C SER A 104 0.44 -8.25 -1.00
N THR A 105 -0.29 -7.77 -1.99
CA THR A 105 -1.64 -8.22 -2.29
C THR A 105 -1.91 -8.21 -3.79
N VAL A 106 -2.58 -9.27 -4.28
CA VAL A 106 -2.98 -9.39 -5.69
C VAL A 106 -4.11 -8.43 -6.10
N ASN A 107 -4.61 -7.63 -5.15
CA ASN A 107 -5.75 -6.75 -5.37
C ASN A 107 -5.37 -5.43 -6.05
N CYS A 108 -4.13 -4.97 -5.87
CA CYS A 108 -3.67 -3.69 -6.41
C CYS A 108 -3.37 -3.81 -7.92
N THR A 109 -3.61 -2.73 -8.68
CA THR A 109 -3.40 -2.73 -10.13
C THR A 109 -2.79 -1.40 -10.59
N ALA A 110 -2.22 -1.36 -11.80
CA ALA A 110 -1.73 -0.12 -12.40
C ALA A 110 -2.79 1.00 -12.47
N GLY A 111 -4.05 0.64 -12.72
CA GLY A 111 -5.17 1.59 -12.83
C GLY A 111 -5.76 2.02 -11.49
N GLN A 112 -5.53 1.23 -10.43
CA GLN A 112 -5.99 1.47 -9.06
C GLN A 112 -4.89 1.01 -8.10
N PRO A 113 -3.77 1.75 -8.03
CA PRO A 113 -2.63 1.34 -7.22
C PRO A 113 -2.95 1.46 -5.73
N CYS A 114 -2.38 0.58 -4.93
CA CYS A 114 -2.40 0.75 -3.48
C CYS A 114 -1.23 1.63 -3.06
N ILE A 115 -1.48 2.54 -2.12
CA ILE A 115 -0.52 3.58 -1.75
C ILE A 115 -0.07 3.38 -0.31
N ILE A 116 1.24 3.37 -0.09
CA ILE A 116 1.88 3.45 1.22
C ILE A 116 2.61 4.79 1.28
N ALA A 117 2.07 5.72 2.08
CA ALA A 117 2.57 7.09 2.10
C ALA A 117 2.55 7.71 3.51
N ASP A 118 2.74 9.01 3.57
CA ASP A 118 2.57 9.80 4.78
C ASP A 118 1.22 10.55 4.83
N TYR A 119 0.91 11.09 6.01
CA TYR A 119 -0.12 12.12 6.21
C TYR A 119 0.32 13.11 7.27
N THR A 120 -0.19 14.35 7.20
CA THR A 120 0.00 15.35 8.25
C THR A 120 -0.99 15.11 9.40
N PRO A 121 -0.51 14.74 10.61
CA PRO A 121 -1.39 14.52 11.76
C PRO A 121 -1.95 15.84 12.32
N SER A 122 -3.06 15.78 13.06
CA SER A 122 -3.69 16.99 13.61
C SER A 122 -2.88 17.69 14.71
N TRP A 123 -1.90 17.00 15.29
CA TRP A 123 -0.96 17.54 16.26
C TRP A 123 0.26 18.19 15.60
N ALA A 124 0.42 18.05 14.28
CA ALA A 124 1.57 18.58 13.56
C ALA A 124 1.72 20.09 13.75
N SER A 125 2.94 20.51 14.06
CA SER A 125 3.35 21.90 14.25
C SER A 125 3.85 22.55 12.94
N GLY A 126 4.17 21.74 11.93
CA GLY A 126 4.62 22.14 10.60
C GLY A 126 6.12 21.95 10.35
N ASP A 127 6.86 21.41 11.32
CA ASP A 127 8.26 21.04 11.23
C ASP A 127 8.49 19.52 11.15
N GLU A 128 7.42 18.73 11.14
CA GLU A 128 7.49 17.27 11.11
C GLU A 128 8.16 16.74 9.84
N GLY A 129 9.13 15.85 10.04
CA GLY A 129 9.75 15.08 8.96
C GLY A 129 8.87 13.97 8.40
N ARG A 130 9.40 13.25 7.40
CA ARG A 130 8.80 11.98 6.91
C ARG A 130 8.70 10.96 8.05
N PRO A 131 7.69 10.08 8.06
CA PRO A 131 7.62 8.97 9.00
C PRO A 131 8.86 8.08 8.88
N ILE A 132 9.46 7.77 10.03
CA ILE A 132 10.58 6.83 10.12
C ILE A 132 10.02 5.42 10.24
N LEU A 133 10.37 4.55 9.29
CA LEU A 133 10.12 3.11 9.39
C LEU A 133 11.46 2.42 9.70
N GLN A 134 11.60 1.98 10.94
CA GLN A 134 12.85 1.49 11.51
C GLN A 134 12.89 -0.03 11.55
N ARG A 135 13.93 -0.59 10.95
CA ARG A 135 14.30 -2.01 11.07
C ARG A 135 15.49 -2.17 12.03
N THR A 136 15.42 -3.17 12.90
CA THR A 136 16.46 -3.43 13.93
C THR A 136 17.17 -4.78 13.76
N ASN A 137 16.92 -5.48 12.65
CA ASN A 137 17.56 -6.74 12.29
C ASN A 137 17.80 -6.82 10.78
N ASP A 138 18.30 -7.97 10.29
CA ASP A 138 18.59 -8.21 8.87
C ASP A 138 17.36 -8.45 7.97
N GLY A 139 16.15 -8.16 8.44
CA GLY A 139 14.93 -8.24 7.63
C GLY A 139 14.83 -7.13 6.59
N HIS A 140 14.04 -7.34 5.55
CA HIS A 140 13.81 -6.34 4.50
C HIS A 140 12.92 -5.20 4.99
N GLY A 141 13.08 -3.99 4.46
CA GLY A 141 12.14 -2.89 4.65
C GLY A 141 10.77 -3.26 4.10
N PHE A 142 10.66 -3.50 2.80
CA PHE A 142 9.46 -4.03 2.16
C PHE A 142 9.82 -5.22 1.27
N THR A 143 9.07 -6.31 1.39
CA THR A 143 9.08 -7.40 0.41
C THR A 143 7.80 -7.34 -0.41
N ILE A 144 7.94 -7.24 -1.74
CA ILE A 144 6.84 -7.09 -2.69
C ILE A 144 6.92 -8.22 -3.73
N SER A 145 5.77 -8.83 -4.03
CA SER A 145 5.66 -9.99 -4.94
C SER A 145 4.51 -9.87 -5.94
N ASP A 146 4.01 -8.66 -6.15
CA ASP A 146 2.88 -8.32 -7.02
C ASP A 146 2.96 -6.86 -7.48
N SER A 147 1.89 -6.41 -8.14
CA SER A 147 1.91 -5.25 -9.02
C SER A 147 1.06 -4.09 -8.50
N GLY A 148 1.30 -2.88 -9.02
CA GLY A 148 0.42 -1.72 -8.76
C GLY A 148 0.59 -1.10 -7.38
N HIS A 149 1.83 -0.90 -6.95
CA HIS A 149 2.17 -0.37 -5.62
C HIS A 149 2.84 1.00 -5.74
N ILE A 150 2.47 1.93 -4.86
CA ILE A 150 3.12 3.23 -4.74
C ILE A 150 3.63 3.42 -3.31
N PHE A 151 4.92 3.72 -3.17
CA PHE A 151 5.56 4.07 -1.90
C PHE A 151 6.04 5.52 -1.96
N GLN A 152 5.57 6.37 -1.06
CA GLN A 152 5.78 7.82 -1.14
C GLN A 152 6.14 8.45 0.20
N ASN A 153 7.12 9.37 0.18
CA ASN A 153 7.45 10.24 1.32
C ASN A 153 7.80 9.47 2.62
N LEU A 154 8.55 8.37 2.50
CA LEU A 154 8.96 7.56 3.66
C LEU A 154 10.45 7.75 3.97
N ASP A 155 10.83 7.54 5.24
CA ASP A 155 12.24 7.41 5.65
C ASP A 155 12.48 6.01 6.22
N LEU A 156 13.11 5.15 5.42
CA LEU A 156 13.44 3.78 5.81
C LEU A 156 14.83 3.78 6.40
N ARG A 157 14.96 3.22 7.61
CA ARG A 157 16.25 3.11 8.29
C ARG A 157 16.47 1.70 8.77
N CYS A 158 17.71 1.24 8.72
CA CYS A 158 18.10 -0.01 9.35
C CYS A 158 19.30 0.13 10.28
N THR A 159 19.09 -0.11 11.57
CA THR A 159 20.17 -0.08 12.58
C THR A 159 20.74 -1.47 12.88
N GLY A 160 20.15 -2.52 12.31
CA GLY A 160 20.56 -3.92 12.52
C GLY A 160 20.87 -4.72 11.25
N CYS A 161 20.98 -4.07 10.08
CA CYS A 161 21.21 -4.73 8.79
C CYS A 161 22.71 -5.00 8.55
N VAL A 162 23.32 -5.85 9.39
CA VAL A 162 24.76 -6.14 9.37
C VAL A 162 25.13 -7.47 8.70
N GLY A 163 24.16 -8.36 8.46
CA GLY A 163 24.36 -9.73 7.98
C GLY A 163 24.24 -9.92 6.46
N GLY A 164 24.03 -8.84 5.70
CA GLY A 164 24.08 -8.88 4.22
C GLY A 164 22.75 -9.16 3.52
N SER A 165 21.66 -9.35 4.26
CA SER A 165 20.33 -9.69 3.72
C SER A 165 19.29 -8.59 3.92
N GLY A 166 19.57 -7.55 4.71
CA GLY A 166 18.60 -6.48 4.97
C GLY A 166 18.51 -5.51 3.80
N TRP A 167 17.44 -5.58 3.01
CA TRP A 167 17.23 -4.72 1.83
C TRP A 167 16.07 -3.76 2.05
N ALA A 168 16.17 -2.48 1.67
CA ALA A 168 15.08 -1.53 1.95
C ALA A 168 13.82 -1.90 1.13
N PHE A 169 14.00 -2.22 -0.15
CA PHE A 169 12.98 -2.84 -1.00
C PHE A 169 13.52 -4.13 -1.59
N PHE A 170 12.75 -5.20 -1.43
CA PHE A 170 12.96 -6.48 -2.06
C PHE A 170 11.78 -6.82 -2.98
N PHE A 171 11.99 -6.71 -4.29
CA PHE A 171 11.03 -7.16 -5.30
C PHE A 171 11.37 -8.60 -5.67
N VAL A 172 10.48 -9.54 -5.34
CA VAL A 172 10.74 -10.98 -5.47
C VAL A 172 10.56 -11.44 -6.92
N GLU A 173 9.30 -11.48 -7.38
CA GLU A 173 8.85 -11.87 -8.73
C GLU A 173 7.48 -11.19 -8.94
N ASN A 174 7.10 -10.91 -10.21
CA ASN A 174 5.82 -10.25 -10.57
C ASN A 174 5.69 -8.81 -10.07
N GLY A 175 6.81 -8.15 -9.80
CA GLY A 175 6.84 -6.74 -9.43
C GLY A 175 6.63 -5.87 -10.66
N ASP A 176 5.36 -5.60 -11.00
CA ASP A 176 4.99 -4.74 -12.12
C ASP A 176 4.32 -3.44 -11.65
N ASP A 177 4.47 -2.34 -12.39
CA ASP A 177 3.76 -1.07 -12.09
C ASP A 177 4.02 -0.54 -10.67
N ILE A 178 5.29 -0.52 -10.27
CA ILE A 178 5.70 -0.07 -8.94
C ILE A 178 6.35 1.31 -9.03
N LEU A 179 5.94 2.22 -8.15
CA LEU A 179 6.58 3.52 -7.97
C LEU A 179 7.13 3.65 -6.54
N VAL A 180 8.43 3.93 -6.43
CA VAL A 180 9.07 4.37 -5.18
C VAL A 180 9.50 5.82 -5.37
N GLU A 181 8.85 6.74 -4.65
CA GLU A 181 9.01 8.19 -4.86
C GLU A 181 9.30 8.93 -3.56
N ASN A 182 10.33 9.77 -3.57
CA ASN A 182 10.69 10.59 -2.41
C ASN A 182 10.92 9.77 -1.13
N VAL A 183 11.56 8.60 -1.29
CA VAL A 183 11.90 7.71 -0.17
C VAL A 183 13.37 7.83 0.17
N SER A 184 13.69 7.93 1.46
CA SER A 184 15.05 7.78 1.99
C SER A 184 15.27 6.33 2.40
N MET A 185 16.44 5.79 2.06
CA MET A 185 16.84 4.42 2.37
C MET A 185 18.24 4.47 2.97
N ASP A 186 18.29 4.36 4.29
CA ASP A 186 19.51 4.52 5.07
C ASP A 186 19.94 3.24 5.79
N SER A 187 21.23 2.92 5.69
CA SER A 187 21.90 1.88 6.47
C SER A 187 21.38 0.46 6.24
N PHE A 188 20.77 0.19 5.08
CA PHE A 188 20.47 -1.17 4.63
C PHE A 188 21.71 -1.84 4.02
N THR A 189 21.69 -3.15 3.82
CA THR A 189 22.70 -3.77 2.95
C THR A 189 22.53 -3.32 1.51
N ILE A 190 21.29 -3.40 0.99
CA ILE A 190 20.94 -2.95 -0.36
C ILE A 190 19.74 -2.00 -0.21
N GLY A 191 19.75 -0.85 -0.88
CA GLY A 191 18.56 0.00 -0.93
C GLY A 191 17.44 -0.69 -1.69
N VAL A 192 17.64 -0.96 -2.99
CA VAL A 192 16.64 -1.66 -3.80
C VAL A 192 17.21 -2.90 -4.49
N HIS A 193 16.58 -4.06 -4.24
CA HIS A 193 16.91 -5.31 -4.90
C HIS A 193 15.73 -5.82 -5.73
N LEU A 194 15.91 -5.88 -7.06
CA LEU A 194 14.98 -6.55 -7.97
C LEU A 194 15.52 -7.95 -8.26
N ARG A 195 14.92 -8.97 -7.67
CA ARG A 195 15.28 -10.35 -7.99
C ARG A 195 14.74 -10.72 -9.37
N GLY A 196 15.61 -11.31 -10.17
CA GLY A 196 15.23 -11.80 -11.50
C GLY A 196 14.13 -12.87 -11.40
N CYS A 197 13.27 -12.89 -12.40
CA CYS A 197 12.27 -13.92 -12.55
C CYS A 197 12.93 -15.24 -13.01
N VAL A 198 12.64 -16.35 -12.30
CA VAL A 198 13.17 -17.68 -12.66
C VAL A 198 12.19 -18.50 -13.52
N ALA A 199 10.92 -18.13 -13.54
CA ALA A 199 9.89 -18.77 -14.37
C ALA A 199 9.72 -18.05 -15.71
N THR A 200 9.07 -18.66 -16.69
CA THR A 200 8.82 -18.01 -17.99
C THR A 200 7.61 -17.06 -17.99
N TRP A 201 6.81 -17.10 -16.93
CA TRP A 201 5.55 -16.38 -16.81
C TRP A 201 5.61 -15.20 -15.82
N CYS A 202 6.71 -15.03 -15.08
CA CYS A 202 6.90 -13.84 -14.27
C CYS A 202 7.65 -12.75 -15.03
N THR A 203 7.36 -11.51 -14.70
CA THR A 203 8.09 -10.33 -15.16
C THR A 203 8.32 -9.42 -13.96
N ASN A 204 9.33 -8.57 -14.05
CA ASN A 204 9.33 -7.33 -13.29
C ASN A 204 9.41 -6.22 -14.34
N ASP A 205 8.36 -5.42 -14.45
CA ASP A 205 8.22 -4.41 -15.50
C ASP A 205 7.70 -3.09 -14.93
N ARG A 206 8.19 -1.97 -15.47
CA ARG A 206 7.75 -0.62 -15.08
C ARG A 206 7.95 -0.32 -13.57
N VAL A 207 9.00 -0.86 -12.96
CA VAL A 207 9.46 -0.44 -11.63
C VAL A 207 10.22 0.88 -11.75
N THR A 208 9.69 1.94 -11.15
CA THR A 208 10.27 3.29 -11.18
C THR A 208 10.69 3.73 -9.79
N ILE A 209 11.93 4.18 -9.66
CA ILE A 209 12.43 4.84 -8.46
C ILE A 209 12.81 6.27 -8.84
N ARG A 210 12.25 7.28 -8.17
CA ARG A 210 12.55 8.69 -8.49
C ARG A 210 12.52 9.58 -7.25
N ASN A 211 13.33 10.64 -7.28
CA ASN A 211 13.45 11.60 -6.17
C ASN A 211 13.81 10.94 -4.82
N SER A 212 14.35 9.73 -4.85
CA SER A 212 14.70 8.94 -3.66
C SER A 212 16.19 9.08 -3.35
N GLN A 213 16.54 8.86 -2.08
CA GLN A 213 17.90 8.99 -1.56
C GLN A 213 18.37 7.66 -0.99
N PHE A 214 19.60 7.29 -1.31
CA PHE A 214 20.25 6.07 -0.84
C PHE A 214 21.51 6.48 -0.06
N THR A 215 21.54 6.21 1.24
CA THR A 215 22.63 6.65 2.12
C THR A 215 23.12 5.50 2.98
N ASN A 216 24.44 5.44 3.19
CA ASN A 216 25.09 4.48 4.09
C ASN A 216 24.74 3.00 3.84
N ASN A 217 24.29 2.64 2.63
CA ASN A 217 24.01 1.25 2.29
C ASN A 217 25.32 0.49 2.04
N SER A 218 25.48 -0.70 2.64
CA SER A 218 26.80 -1.36 2.70
C SER A 218 27.22 -2.11 1.43
N SER A 219 26.29 -2.36 0.50
CA SER A 219 26.55 -3.07 -0.77
C SER A 219 26.07 -2.29 -1.99
N GLN A 220 24.77 -1.98 -2.07
CA GLN A 220 24.16 -1.32 -3.24
C GLN A 220 23.16 -0.25 -2.80
N GLY A 221 23.09 0.84 -3.58
CA GLY A 221 22.00 1.83 -3.50
C GLY A 221 20.80 1.32 -4.26
#